data_AF-A0A9E2V088-F1
#
_entry.id   AF-A0A9E2V088-F1
#
_cell.length_a   1.000
_cell.length_b   1.000
_cell.length_c   1.000
_cell.angle_alpha   90.00
_cell.angle_beta   90.00
_cell.angle_gamma   90.00
#
_symmetry.space_group_name_H-M   'P 1'
#
loop_
_entity.id
_entity.type
_entity.pdbx_description
1 polymer ?
#
loop_
_entity_poly.entity_id
_entity_poly.type
_entity_poly.pdbx_seq_one_letter_code
_entity_poly.pdbx_strand_id
1 'polypeptide(L)' 'MGFIRRQEIQLAIKFLVWQYQKSNIQVPEHLALEQQASKIVDDAHSIARERGSNVLSIIKELASDLKKK' A
#
# COMPACT_ATOMS: atom_id res chain seq x y z
N MET A 1 0.12 -0.97 19.87
CA MET A 1 -0.69 -0.61 18.69
C MET A 1 -0.11 -1.25 17.43
N GLY A 2 -0.46 -2.50 17.11
CA GLY A 2 0.17 -3.22 15.98
C GLY A 2 -0.74 -4.21 15.26
N PHE A 3 -2.04 -4.22 15.59
CA PHE A 3 -3.01 -5.09 14.93
C PHE A 3 -3.58 -4.41 13.68
N ILE A 4 -3.99 -3.14 13.81
CA ILE A 4 -4.51 -2.33 12.70
C ILE A 4 -3.45 -2.16 11.60
N ARG A 5 -2.22 -1.76 11.96
CA ARG A 5 -1.08 -1.65 11.02
C ARG A 5 -0.80 -2.94 10.26
N ARG A 6 -0.83 -4.09 10.94
CA ARG A 6 -0.63 -5.39 10.27
C ARG A 6 -1.75 -5.70 9.27
N GLN A 7 -3.00 -5.38 9.60
CA GLN A 7 -4.12 -5.54 8.67
C GLN A 7 -4.03 -4.58 7.48
N GLU A 8 -3.61 -3.34 7.70
CA GLU A 8 -3.38 -2.35 6.65
C GLU A 8 -2.26 -2.81 5.69
N ILE A 9 -1.17 -3.38 6.22
CA ILE A 9 -0.09 -3.94 5.41
C ILE A 9 -0.60 -5.12 4.57
N GLN A 10 -1.32 -6.06 5.18
CA GLN A 10 -1.89 -7.21 4.46
C GLN A 10 -2.88 -6.79 3.37
N LEU A 11 -3.67 -5.74 3.63
CA LEU A 11 -4.56 -5.15 2.65
C LEU A 11 -3.78 -4.47 1.51
N ALA A 12 -2.74 -3.70 1.83
CA ALA A 12 -1.87 -3.05 0.86
C ALA A 12 -1.15 -4.07 -0.04
N ILE A 13 -0.68 -5.20 0.51
CA ILE A 13 -0.10 -6.30 -0.27
C ILE A 13 -1.13 -6.86 -1.26
N LYS A 14 -2.35 -7.19 -0.80
CA LYS A 14 -3.42 -7.69 -1.68
C LYS A 14 -3.74 -6.69 -2.80
N PHE A 15 -3.75 -5.39 -2.45
CA PHE A 15 -4.01 -4.33 -3.41
C PHE A 15 -2.89 -4.21 -4.45
N LEU A 16 -1.62 -4.26 -4.02
CA LEU A 16 -0.46 -4.27 -4.90
C LEU A 16 -0.49 -5.49 -5.82
N VAL A 17 -0.70 -6.69 -5.30
CA VAL A 17 -0.79 -7.93 -6.10
C VAL A 17 -1.89 -7.82 -7.15
N TRP A 18 -3.10 -7.40 -6.75
CA TRP A 18 -4.20 -7.18 -7.67
C TRP A 18 -3.84 -6.15 -8.75
N GLN A 19 -3.15 -5.08 -8.39
CA GLN A 19 -2.75 -4.03 -9.32
C GLN A 19 -1.65 -4.48 -10.30
N TYR A 20 -0.67 -5.27 -9.84
CA TYR A 20 0.34 -5.90 -10.71
C TYR A 20 -0.31 -6.87 -11.69
N GLN A 21 -1.22 -7.73 -11.21
CA GLN A 21 -2.01 -8.63 -12.04
C GLN A 21 -2.85 -7.86 -13.07
N LYS A 22 -3.55 -6.81 -12.66
CA LYS A 22 -4.35 -5.96 -13.56
C LYS A 22 -3.50 -5.25 -14.61
N SER A 23 -2.26 -4.92 -14.28
CA SER A 23 -1.32 -4.26 -15.20
C SER A 23 -0.57 -5.25 -16.09
N ASN A 24 -0.80 -6.55 -15.94
CA ASN A 24 -0.11 -7.63 -16.66
C ASN A 24 1.43 -7.59 -16.46
N ILE A 25 1.88 -7.06 -15.31
CA ILE A 25 3.28 -6.96 -14.91
C ILE A 25 3.60 -8.14 -13.99
N GLN A 26 4.83 -8.65 -14.07
CA GLN A 26 5.28 -9.71 -13.17
C GLN A 26 5.18 -9.25 -11.71
N VAL A 27 4.49 -10.04 -10.90
CA VAL A 27 4.33 -9.77 -9.47
C VAL A 27 5.71 -9.88 -8.81
N PRO A 28 6.19 -8.84 -8.11
CA PRO A 28 7.46 -8.88 -7.40
C PRO A 28 7.46 -9.97 -6.30
N GLU A 29 8.65 -10.35 -5.85
CA GLU A 29 8.81 -11.28 -4.74
C GLU A 29 8.08 -10.80 -3.47
N HIS A 30 7.57 -11.75 -2.67
CA HIS A 30 6.77 -11.44 -1.48
C HIS A 30 7.47 -10.48 -0.51
N LEU A 31 8.79 -10.62 -0.33
CA LEU A 31 9.59 -9.73 0.52
C LEU A 31 9.60 -8.29 -0.01
N ALA A 32 9.69 -8.11 -1.32
CA ALA A 32 9.64 -6.79 -1.95
C ALA A 32 8.24 -6.16 -1.81
N LEU A 33 7.18 -6.97 -1.98
CA LEU A 33 5.80 -6.53 -1.76
C LEU A 33 5.53 -6.12 -0.32
N GLU A 34 6.03 -6.87 0.67
CA GLU A 34 5.90 -6.54 2.09
C GLU A 34 6.61 -5.23 2.44
N GLN A 35 7.85 -5.05 1.97
CA GLN A 35 8.58 -3.80 2.17
C GLN A 35 7.85 -2.61 1.54
N GLN A 36 7.37 -2.78 0.31
CA GLN A 36 6.61 -1.75 -0.40
C GLN A 36 5.30 -1.42 0.32
N ALA A 37 4.54 -2.44 0.72
CA ALA A 37 3.29 -2.28 1.46
C ALA A 37 3.50 -1.61 2.81
N SER A 38 4.55 -1.98 3.55
CA SER A 38 4.89 -1.34 4.81
C SER A 38 5.16 0.15 4.62
N LYS A 39 5.92 0.52 3.58
CA LYS A 39 6.23 1.91 3.27
C LYS A 39 4.96 2.71 2.91
N ILE A 40 4.09 2.14 2.08
CA ILE A 40 2.81 2.77 1.72
C ILE A 40 1.95 3.02 2.95
N VAL A 41 1.91 2.08 3.89
CA VAL A 41 1.13 2.24 5.14
C VAL A 41 1.73 3.33 6.03
N ASP A 42 3.06 3.38 6.19
CA ASP A 42 3.71 4.47 6.94
C ASP A 42 3.47 5.86 6.32
N ASP A 43 3.59 5.96 5.00
CA ASP A 43 3.32 7.19 4.26
C ASP A 43 1.84 7.58 4.40
N ALA A 44 0.93 6.60 4.32
CA ALA A 44 -0.51 6.83 4.51
C ALA A 44 -0.86 7.30 5.92
N HIS A 45 -0.22 6.78 6.96
CA HIS A 45 -0.38 7.27 8.34
C HIS A 45 0.15 8.69 8.50
N SER A 46 1.29 9.01 7.87
CA SER A 46 1.88 10.35 7.90
C SER A 46 0.95 11.36 7.22
N ILE A 47 0.46 11.05 6.01
CA ILE A 47 -0.48 11.90 5.26
C ILE A 47 -1.82 12.00 5.98
N ALA A 48 -2.34 10.92 6.57
CA ALA A 48 -3.56 10.94 7.35
C ALA A 48 -3.43 11.86 8.56
N ARG A 49 -2.27 11.89 9.21
CA ARG A 49 -1.97 12.80 10.32
C ARG A 49 -1.90 14.25 9.87
N GLU A 50 -1.34 14.53 8.70
CA GLU A 50 -1.20 15.89 8.17
C GLU A 50 -2.49 16.45 7.56
N ARG A 51 -3.28 15.61 6.87
CA ARG A 51 -4.46 16.02 6.08
C ARG A 51 -5.80 15.60 6.70
N GLY A 52 -5.80 14.78 7.74
CA GLY A 52 -7.03 14.26 8.37
C GLY A 52 -7.82 13.28 7.49
N SER A 53 -7.20 12.70 6.46
CA SER A 53 -7.86 11.79 5.51
C SER A 53 -7.78 10.33 5.95
N ASN A 54 -8.70 9.49 5.47
CA ASN A 54 -8.73 8.06 5.77
C ASN A 54 -7.49 7.35 5.19
N VAL A 55 -6.75 6.65 6.06
CA VAL A 55 -5.54 5.87 5.72
C VAL A 55 -5.80 4.93 4.53
N LEU A 56 -6.95 4.26 4.48
CA LEU A 56 -7.29 3.33 3.39
C LEU A 56 -7.39 4.02 2.03
N SER A 57 -7.94 5.22 1.98
CA SER A 57 -8.04 6.00 0.74
C SER A 57 -6.66 6.40 0.24
N ILE A 58 -5.77 6.78 1.17
CA ILE A 58 -4.40 7.19 0.86
C ILE A 58 -3.57 5.98 0.40
N ILE A 59 -3.68 4.82 1.06
CA ILE A 59 -3.04 3.57 0.63
C ILE A 59 -3.41 3.26 -0.82
N LYS A 60 -4.69 3.37 -1.17
CA LYS A 60 -5.19 3.12 -2.52
C LYS A 60 -4.62 4.11 -3.54
N GLU A 61 -4.55 5.39 -3.18
CA GLU A 61 -3.99 6.44 -4.02
C GLU A 61 -2.49 6.21 -4.27
N LEU A 62 -1.71 6.00 -3.20
CA LEU A 62 -0.27 5.72 -3.26
C LEU A 62 0.05 4.45 -4.03
N ALA A 63 -0.72 3.38 -3.80
CA ALA A 63 -0.56 2.13 -4.56
C ALA A 63 -0.84 2.36 -6.05
N SER A 64 -1.87 3.13 -6.40
CA SER A 64 -2.22 3.44 -7.78
C SER A 64 -1.17 4.31 -8.49
N ASP A 65 -0.50 5.21 -7.76
CA ASP A 65 0.51 6.12 -8.30
C ASP A 65 1.83 5.42 -8.65
N LEU A 66 2.17 4.30 -8.01
CA LEU A 66 3.37 3.50 -8.30
C LEU A 66 3.50 3.03 -9.76
N LYS A 67 2.42 3.05 -10.54
CA LYS A 67 2.43 2.74 -11.98
C LYS A 67 2.94 3.91 -12.85
N LYS A 68 2.83 5.16 -12.37
CA LYS A 68 3.05 6.35 -13.20
C LYS A 68 4.53 6.72 -13.40
N LYS A 69 5.46 5.97 -12.80
CA LYS A 69 6.90 6.22 -12.89
C LYS A 69 7.63 4.97 -13.36
#